data_AF-A0A7W0WCC1-F1
#
_entry.id   AF-A0A7W0WCC1-F1
#
_cell.length_a   1.000
_cell.length_b   1.000
_cell.length_c   1.000
_cell.angle_alpha   90.00
_cell.angle_beta   90.00
_cell.angle_gamma   90.00
#
_symmetry.space_group_name_H-M   'P 1'
#
loop_
_entity.id
_entity.type
_entity.pdbx_description
1 polymer ?
#
loop_
_entity_poly.entity_id
_entity_poly.type
_entity_poly.pdbx_seq_one_letter_code
_entity_poly.pdbx_strand_id
1 'polypeptide(L)'
;MSVRLEWDGKPTQVERMRLPFQTVETINESRATRERDAGSLFGGGAQDTTWRNQLIWGDNKLVMSSLLKGFAGQIKLVYIDPPFNTDTDFSFEVKIGDDDVSKAPSVLEQHAYRDTWGAGYESYLSMMYARLVLIH
;
A
#
# COMPACT_ATOMS: atom_id res chain seq x y z
N MET A 1 26.41 -3.29 -23.99
CA MET A 1 26.84 -2.55 -22.79
C MET A 1 25.62 -2.42 -21.89
N SER A 2 25.64 -2.94 -20.65
CA SER A 2 24.48 -2.83 -19.73
C SER A 2 24.79 -1.83 -18.63
N VAL A 3 23.91 -0.88 -18.39
CA VAL A 3 23.96 0.05 -17.24
C VAL A 3 23.15 -0.54 -16.10
N ARG A 4 23.61 -0.38 -14.85
CA ARG A 4 22.93 -0.86 -13.64
C ARG A 4 22.90 0.24 -12.58
N LEU A 5 21.82 0.28 -11.80
CA LEU A 5 21.69 1.09 -10.59
C LEU A 5 22.11 0.24 -9.39
N GLU A 6 23.13 0.66 -8.65
CA GLU A 6 23.65 -0.03 -7.46
C GLU A 6 23.62 0.90 -6.25
N TRP A 7 23.44 0.34 -5.06
CA TRP A 7 23.49 1.05 -3.77
C TRP A 7 23.89 0.09 -2.64
N ASP A 8 24.37 0.63 -1.53
CA ASP A 8 24.80 -0.17 -0.38
C ASP A 8 23.63 -0.91 0.26
N GLY A 9 23.79 -2.21 0.48
CA GLY A 9 22.75 -3.06 1.06
C GLY A 9 21.64 -3.49 0.08
N LYS A 10 21.79 -3.24 -1.23
CA LYS A 10 20.87 -3.74 -2.25
C LYS A 10 20.65 -5.26 -2.12
N PRO A 11 19.41 -5.74 -1.92
CA PRO A 11 19.14 -7.16 -1.77
C PRO A 11 19.43 -7.92 -3.07
N THR A 12 20.21 -9.00 -2.99
CA THR A 12 20.41 -9.95 -4.09
C THR A 12 19.15 -10.77 -4.37
N GLN A 13 18.37 -11.04 -3.34
CA GLN A 13 17.08 -11.71 -3.43
C GLN A 13 16.07 -11.05 -2.50
N VAL A 14 14.82 -10.96 -2.95
CA VAL A 14 13.71 -10.53 -2.11
C VAL A 14 13.06 -11.76 -1.52
N GLU A 15 13.05 -11.82 -0.19
CA GLU A 15 12.48 -12.93 0.55
C GLU A 15 10.96 -13.04 0.31
N ARG A 16 10.52 -14.26 0.00
CA ARG A 16 9.11 -14.59 -0.25
C ARG A 16 8.54 -15.42 0.90
N MET A 17 8.18 -14.74 1.99
CA MET A 17 7.52 -15.35 3.14
C MET A 17 6.03 -15.62 2.89
N ARG A 18 5.50 -16.66 3.53
CA ARG A 18 4.07 -16.97 3.59
C ARG A 18 3.60 -16.85 5.02
N LEU A 19 2.90 -15.77 5.30
CA LEU A 19 2.36 -15.49 6.61
C LEU A 19 0.84 -15.37 6.53
N PRO A 20 0.10 -15.77 7.58
CA PRO A 20 -1.30 -15.39 7.68
C PRO A 20 -1.39 -13.87 7.79
N PHE A 21 -2.41 -13.29 7.17
CA PHE A 21 -2.72 -11.86 7.25
C PHE A 21 -4.22 -11.67 7.45
N GLN A 22 -4.58 -10.52 8.00
CA GLN A 22 -5.96 -10.19 8.29
C GLN A 22 -6.63 -9.53 7.08
N THR A 23 -7.63 -10.20 6.52
CA THR A 23 -8.59 -9.57 5.60
C THR A 23 -9.61 -8.81 6.43
N VAL A 24 -9.63 -7.48 6.30
CA VAL A 24 -10.52 -6.58 7.04
C VAL A 24 -11.92 -6.60 6.46
N GLU A 25 -12.01 -6.56 5.13
CA GLU A 25 -13.29 -6.52 4.44
C GLU A 25 -13.25 -7.35 3.16
N THR A 26 -14.37 -7.99 2.88
CA THR A 26 -14.60 -8.68 1.62
C THR A 26 -15.84 -8.05 0.98
N ILE A 27 -15.64 -7.17 0.00
CA ILE A 27 -16.72 -6.44 -0.65
C ILE A 27 -17.24 -7.29 -1.82
N ASN A 28 -18.44 -7.83 -1.66
CA ASN A 28 -19.07 -8.72 -2.65
C ASN A 28 -19.61 -7.96 -3.87
N GLU A 29 -19.92 -6.66 -3.72
CA GLU A 29 -20.50 -5.85 -4.79
C GLU A 29 -19.58 -4.71 -5.19
N SER A 30 -19.19 -4.66 -6.47
CA SER A 30 -18.49 -3.50 -7.00
C SER A 30 -19.43 -2.29 -7.05
N ARG A 31 -18.87 -1.08 -6.97
CA ARG A 31 -19.63 0.17 -7.17
C ARG A 31 -20.33 0.17 -8.54
N ALA A 32 -19.68 -0.35 -9.57
CA ALA A 32 -20.26 -0.46 -10.91
C ALA A 32 -21.47 -1.41 -10.94
N THR A 33 -21.45 -2.50 -10.16
CA THR A 33 -22.60 -3.40 -9.99
C THR A 33 -23.74 -2.67 -9.30
N ARG A 34 -23.47 -1.99 -8.18
CA ARG A 34 -24.48 -1.20 -7.46
C ARG A 34 -25.10 -0.10 -8.32
N GLU A 35 -24.31 0.60 -9.12
CA GLU A 35 -24.80 1.65 -10.02
C GLU A 35 -25.62 1.08 -11.19
N ARG A 36 -25.27 -0.10 -11.73
CA ARG A 36 -26.09 -0.79 -12.73
C ARG A 36 -27.43 -1.25 -12.17
N ASP A 37 -27.45 -1.71 -10.93
CA ASP A 37 -28.64 -2.27 -10.29
C ASP A 37 -29.44 -1.21 -9.50
N ALA A 38 -28.94 0.04 -9.43
CA ALA A 38 -29.60 1.19 -8.82
C ALA A 38 -30.87 1.55 -9.62
N GLY A 39 -31.97 0.88 -9.29
CA GLY A 39 -33.26 1.01 -9.97
C GLY A 39 -34.01 -0.30 -10.14
N SER A 40 -33.37 -1.46 -9.89
CA SER A 40 -34.05 -2.75 -9.90
C SER A 40 -34.86 -2.95 -8.61
N LEU A 41 -36.17 -3.17 -8.73
CA LEU A 41 -37.09 -3.41 -7.60
C LEU A 41 -36.82 -4.72 -6.85
N PHE A 42 -36.14 -5.67 -7.50
CA PHE A 42 -35.63 -6.90 -6.89
C PHE A 42 -34.15 -6.96 -7.26
N GLY A 43 -33.26 -6.93 -6.26
CA GLY A 43 -31.81 -6.82 -6.44
C GLY A 43 -31.30 -7.61 -7.65
N GLY A 44 -30.67 -6.89 -8.58
CA GLY A 44 -30.32 -7.40 -9.91
C GLY A 44 -29.33 -8.56 -9.83
N GLY A 45 -29.66 -9.67 -10.50
CA GLY A 45 -28.72 -10.74 -10.87
C GLY A 45 -28.21 -11.61 -9.74
N ALA A 46 -27.93 -12.89 -10.05
CA ALA A 46 -27.22 -13.78 -9.13
C ALA A 46 -25.87 -13.15 -8.75
N GLN A 47 -25.65 -12.97 -7.45
CA GLN A 47 -24.36 -12.53 -6.91
C GLN A 47 -23.27 -13.48 -7.42
N ASP A 48 -22.32 -12.96 -8.18
CA ASP A 48 -21.16 -13.74 -8.58
C ASP A 48 -20.28 -13.96 -7.34
N THR A 49 -20.47 -15.11 -6.71
CA THR A 49 -19.74 -15.48 -5.49
C THR A 49 -18.29 -15.89 -5.76
N THR A 50 -17.88 -16.01 -7.03
CA THR A 50 -16.55 -16.53 -7.39
C THR A 50 -15.42 -15.54 -7.13
N TRP A 51 -15.71 -14.23 -7.17
CA TRP A 51 -14.73 -13.17 -6.91
C TRP A 51 -15.27 -12.20 -5.86
N ARG A 52 -14.40 -11.79 -4.94
CA ARG A 52 -14.72 -10.77 -3.95
C ARG A 52 -13.55 -9.81 -3.79
N ASN A 53 -13.85 -8.51 -3.73
CA ASN A 53 -12.80 -7.51 -3.50
C ASN A 53 -12.28 -7.64 -2.07
N GLN A 54 -10.97 -7.49 -1.87
CA GLN A 54 -10.31 -7.69 -0.58
C GLN A 54 -9.70 -6.39 -0.08
N LEU A 55 -9.99 -6.03 1.17
CA LEU A 55 -9.24 -5.04 1.94
C LEU A 55 -8.38 -5.79 2.97
N ILE A 56 -7.07 -5.62 2.92
CA ILE A 56 -6.11 -6.34 3.76
C ILE A 56 -5.34 -5.33 4.60
N TRP A 57 -5.23 -5.56 5.90
CA TRP A 57 -4.43 -4.73 6.80
C TRP A 57 -3.15 -5.46 7.21
N GLY A 58 -2.01 -4.79 7.01
CA GLY A 58 -0.69 -5.29 7.39
C GLY A 58 0.44 -4.61 6.62
N ASP A 59 1.67 -5.05 6.87
CA ASP A 59 2.82 -4.65 6.04
C ASP A 59 2.64 -5.18 4.61
N ASN A 60 2.65 -4.26 3.65
CA ASN A 60 2.38 -4.58 2.25
C ASN A 60 3.41 -5.56 1.64
N LYS A 61 4.68 -5.57 2.05
CA LYS A 61 5.68 -6.53 1.56
C LYS A 61 5.32 -7.94 2.00
N LEU A 62 4.96 -8.12 3.28
CA LEU A 62 4.56 -9.44 3.81
C LEU A 62 3.24 -9.94 3.21
N VAL A 63 2.27 -9.04 3.06
CA VAL A 63 0.98 -9.34 2.42
C VAL A 63 1.16 -9.75 0.96
N MET A 64 1.83 -8.93 0.15
CA MET A 64 2.07 -9.22 -1.26
C MET A 64 2.83 -10.54 -1.45
N SER A 65 3.87 -10.76 -0.64
CA SER A 65 4.63 -12.01 -0.63
C SER A 65 3.74 -13.25 -0.40
N SER A 66 2.76 -13.13 0.49
CA SER A 66 1.83 -14.22 0.79
C SER A 66 0.77 -14.41 -0.31
N LEU A 67 0.33 -13.32 -0.95
CA LEU A 67 -0.63 -13.33 -2.07
C LEU A 67 -0.07 -13.98 -3.35
N LEU A 68 1.26 -14.00 -3.54
CA LEU A 68 1.89 -14.59 -4.73
C LEU A 68 1.41 -16.01 -5.03
N LYS A 69 1.13 -16.85 -4.02
CA LYS A 69 0.66 -18.23 -4.23
C LYS A 69 -0.66 -18.27 -5.01
N GLY A 70 -1.55 -17.32 -4.74
CA GLY A 70 -2.91 -17.28 -5.29
C GLY A 70 -3.07 -16.33 -6.47
N PHE A 71 -2.18 -15.35 -6.62
CA PHE A 71 -2.36 -14.24 -7.56
C PHE A 71 -1.19 -13.98 -8.51
N ALA A 72 -0.07 -14.71 -8.41
CA ALA A 72 1.04 -14.55 -9.35
C ALA A 72 0.57 -14.75 -10.80
N GLY A 73 0.89 -13.80 -11.68
CA GLY A 73 0.48 -13.81 -13.08
C GLY A 73 -1.01 -13.52 -13.33
N GLN A 74 -1.81 -13.24 -12.31
CA GLN A 74 -3.26 -13.00 -12.43
C GLN A 74 -3.65 -11.52 -12.30
N ILE A 75 -2.75 -10.68 -11.79
CA ILE A 75 -3.00 -9.25 -11.60
C ILE A 75 -2.75 -8.49 -12.91
N LYS A 76 -3.77 -7.75 -13.37
CA LYS A 76 -3.71 -6.99 -14.63
C LYS A 76 -3.12 -5.59 -14.47
N LEU A 77 -3.35 -4.96 -13.32
CA LEU A 77 -2.95 -3.59 -13.03
C LEU A 77 -2.63 -3.47 -11.55
N VAL A 78 -1.51 -2.84 -11.25
CA VAL A 78 -1.14 -2.43 -9.90
C VAL A 78 -0.98 -0.91 -9.92
N TYR A 79 -1.72 -0.23 -9.05
CA TYR A 79 -1.55 1.19 -8.77
C TYR A 79 -0.99 1.34 -7.37
N ILE A 80 0.08 2.13 -7.24
CA ILE A 80 0.68 2.49 -5.95
C ILE A 80 0.99 3.98 -5.94
N ASP A 81 0.85 4.57 -4.76
CA ASP A 81 1.22 5.95 -4.47
C ASP A 81 2.18 5.94 -3.27
N PRO A 82 3.46 5.56 -3.47
CA PRO A 82 4.42 5.45 -2.38
C PRO A 82 4.89 6.83 -1.90
N PRO A 83 5.54 6.93 -0.73
CA PRO A 83 6.21 8.17 -0.32
C PRO A 83 7.19 8.66 -1.41
N PHE A 84 7.26 9.97 -1.59
CA PHE A 84 7.96 10.61 -2.71
C PHE A 84 9.43 10.96 -2.42
N ASN A 85 9.92 10.68 -1.21
CA ASN A 85 11.24 11.06 -0.73
C ASN A 85 11.53 12.57 -0.86
N THR A 86 10.58 13.38 -0.39
CA THR A 86 10.59 14.85 -0.41
C THR A 86 11.41 15.48 0.72
N ASP A 87 11.95 14.68 1.64
CA ASP A 87 12.70 15.12 2.83
C ASP A 87 11.95 16.17 3.68
N THR A 88 10.63 16.16 3.60
CA THR A 88 9.75 17.13 4.26
C THR A 88 9.17 16.50 5.53
N ASP A 89 9.41 17.13 6.67
CA ASP A 89 8.71 16.83 7.91
C ASP A 89 7.37 17.58 7.90
N PHE A 90 6.26 16.88 7.74
CA PHE A 90 4.91 17.47 7.77
C PHE A 90 4.45 17.81 9.20
N SER A 91 5.35 18.34 10.03
CA SER A 91 5.00 18.99 11.29
C SER A 91 4.45 20.38 10.99
N PHE A 92 3.24 20.68 11.45
CA PHE A 92 2.65 22.00 11.28
C PHE A 92 2.48 22.67 12.65
N GLU A 93 2.99 23.90 12.78
CA GLU A 93 2.66 24.78 13.90
C GLU A 93 1.29 25.40 13.66
N VAL A 94 0.39 25.27 14.63
CA VAL A 94 -0.94 25.89 14.55
C VAL A 94 -1.07 26.90 15.68
N LYS A 95 -1.36 28.15 15.33
CA LYS A 95 -1.70 29.19 16.31
C LYS A 95 -3.15 29.08 16.69
N ILE A 96 -3.44 28.92 17.98
CA ILE A 96 -4.80 28.94 18.51
C ILE A 96 -4.89 30.11 19.50
N GLY A 97 -5.42 31.25 19.05
CA GLY A 97 -5.42 32.48 19.85
C GLY A 97 -4.01 33.06 19.96
N ASP A 98 -3.61 33.44 21.18
CA ASP A 98 -2.27 33.96 21.50
C ASP A 98 -1.25 32.84 21.84
N ASP A 99 -1.69 31.58 21.88
CA ASP A 99 -0.84 30.44 22.21
C ASP A 99 -0.32 29.73 20.94
N ASP A 100 0.99 29.46 20.93
CA ASP A 100 1.63 28.59 19.95
C ASP A 100 1.50 27.13 20.39
N VAL A 101 0.73 26.34 19.66
CA VAL A 101 0.55 24.91 19.93
C VAL A 101 1.22 24.09 18.83
N SER A 102 2.29 23.38 19.19
CA SER A 102 2.94 22.41 18.29
C SER A 102 2.17 21.08 18.32
N LYS A 103 1.47 20.74 17.23
CA LYS A 103 0.90 19.39 17.09
C LYS A 103 2.00 18.45 16.57
N ALA A 104 2.58 17.66 17.48
CA ALA A 104 3.43 16.56 17.07
C ALA A 104 2.61 15.56 16.23
N PRO A 105 3.17 15.01 15.13
CA PRO A 105 2.46 14.03 14.32
C PRO A 105 2.08 12.82 15.17
N SER A 106 0.84 12.34 15.04
CA SER A 106 0.40 11.12 15.70
C SER A 106 1.19 9.91 15.21
N VAL A 107 1.24 8.82 15.98
CA VAL A 107 1.95 7.58 15.58
C VAL A 107 1.50 7.08 14.20
N LEU A 108 0.20 7.19 13.91
CA LEU A 108 -0.36 6.83 12.60
C LEU A 108 0.10 7.77 11.49
N GLU A 109 0.12 9.09 11.74
CA GLU A 109 0.64 10.08 10.78
C GLU A 109 2.15 9.92 10.55
N GLN A 110 2.93 9.59 11.59
CA GLN A 110 4.35 9.30 11.46
C GLN A 110 4.61 8.08 10.57
N HIS A 111 3.81 7.02 10.66
CA HIS A 111 4.00 5.85 9.81
C HIS A 111 3.50 6.07 8.36
N ALA A 112 2.50 6.94 8.16
CA ALA A 112 1.88 7.16 6.85
C ALA A 112 2.51 8.32 6.05
N TYR A 113 3.03 9.35 6.71
CA TYR A 113 3.46 10.62 6.07
C TYR A 113 4.89 11.03 6.40
N ARG A 114 5.64 10.26 7.18
CA ARG A 114 7.06 10.57 7.40
C ARG A 114 7.86 10.17 6.17
N ASP A 115 8.06 11.14 5.29
CA ASP A 115 8.88 11.02 4.09
C ASP A 115 10.34 11.39 4.34
N THR A 116 10.83 11.04 5.54
CA THR A 116 12.23 11.21 5.94
C THR A 116 12.87 9.84 6.12
N TRP A 117 13.87 9.58 5.29
CA TRP A 117 14.57 8.31 5.22
C TRP A 117 15.84 8.41 6.06
N GLY A 118 15.72 8.09 7.36
CA GLY A 118 16.78 8.35 8.35
C GLY A 118 18.13 7.69 8.08
N ALA A 119 18.21 6.75 7.12
CA ALA A 119 19.44 6.12 6.65
C ALA A 119 19.78 6.49 5.18
N GLY A 120 19.27 7.62 4.68
CA GLY A 120 19.55 8.12 3.33
C GLY A 120 18.74 7.44 2.22
N TYR A 121 19.09 7.79 0.98
CA TYR A 121 18.42 7.32 -0.25
C TYR A 121 18.42 5.80 -0.39
N GLU A 122 19.45 5.13 0.12
CA GLU A 122 19.64 3.68 0.09
C GLU A 122 18.50 2.95 0.83
N SER A 123 17.99 3.56 1.91
CA SER A 123 16.88 3.00 2.68
C SER A 123 15.55 3.12 1.94
N TYR A 124 15.32 4.23 1.23
CA TYR A 124 14.19 4.39 0.31
C TYR A 124 14.24 3.38 -0.83
N LEU A 125 15.39 3.29 -1.50
CA LEU A 125 15.60 2.36 -2.61
C LEU A 125 15.39 0.91 -2.16
N SER A 126 15.88 0.54 -0.99
CA SER A 126 15.68 -0.81 -0.43
C SER A 126 14.22 -1.09 -0.09
N MET A 127 13.50 -0.10 0.46
CA MET A 127 12.06 -0.19 0.76
C MET A 127 11.24 -0.41 -0.52
N MET A 128 11.51 0.37 -1.56
CA MET A 128 10.80 0.31 -2.84
C MET A 128 11.17 -0.95 -3.65
N TYR A 129 12.47 -1.27 -3.75
CA TYR A 129 12.96 -2.40 -4.53
C TYR A 129 12.30 -3.72 -4.10
N ALA A 130 12.23 -3.98 -2.79
CA ALA A 130 11.61 -5.20 -2.28
C ALA A 130 10.13 -5.33 -2.66
N ARG A 131 9.40 -4.21 -2.75
CA ARG A 131 7.98 -4.19 -3.11
C ARG A 131 7.77 -4.35 -4.61
N LEU A 132 8.55 -3.63 -5.41
CA LEU A 132 8.47 -3.68 -6.87
C LEU A 132 8.81 -5.08 -7.42
N VAL A 133 9.78 -5.78 -6.81
CA VAL A 133 10.12 -7.16 -7.18
C VAL A 133 8.99 -8.16 -6.85
N LEU A 134 8.12 -7.86 -5.87
CA LEU A 134 6.96 -8.70 -5.56
C LEU A 134 5.74 -8.37 -6.44
N ILE A 135 5.68 -7.15 -6.98
CA ILE A 135 4.64 -6.70 -7.91
C ILE A 135 4.86 -7.30 -9.31
N HIS A 136 6.11 -7.52 -9.70
CA HIS A 136 6.49 -8.14 -10.98
C HIS A 136 6.27 -9.66 -10.98
#